data_AF-A0A4Q6BC69-F1
#
_entry.id   AF-A0A4Q6BC69-F1
#
_cell.length_a   1.000
_cell.length_b   1.000
_cell.length_c   1.000
_cell.angle_alpha   90.00
_cell.angle_beta   90.00
_cell.angle_gamma   90.00
#
_symmetry.space_group_name_H-M   'P 1'
#
loop_
_entity.id
_entity.type
_entity.pdbx_description
1 polymer ?
#
loop_
_entity_poly.entity_id
_entity_poly.type
_entity_poly.pdbx_seq_one_letter_code
_entity_poly.pdbx_strand_id
1 'polypeptide(L)'
;CTKADIDRGLDELQGKGVSSMFLCHKFDNALCGVRYDEGTAGLLVNAGQFLTTGTWWNPATCREGEVADNTVIGGVLPSEIASVPGLPAVLPVYPKGPHCNPRGLTELGEYALRGMIKRNMMVELDHMSAKAAGRALDILEAEAYPGALSTHDWLSTAYMDRLYGLGGFATQYGHTATEFATQWRETKPLRDKYGVAYGYGTDMNGFGGTAAPPEDGAKISYPFTGVDGTVFDRQVTGERTWDYNAEGVPHYGLVPDWIESLRTLAGSAIVDDLAAGSESYLQTWGATSDFQPGANLAREAIASASSTEWNLLTDLKPGRAIDGKLSTRWASKYGQDDAWFQVELLSVRPVSKVTIEWESAYARQYRVQTSLDGKQWRAYALSHS
;
A
#
# COMPACT_ATOMS: atom_id res chain seq x y z
N CYS A 1 -14.54 15.96 8.79
CA CYS A 1 -14.39 14.50 8.98
C CYS A 1 -13.90 14.26 10.40
N THR A 2 -14.73 13.62 11.23
CA THR A 2 -14.41 13.23 12.61
C THR A 2 -14.21 11.71 12.69
N LYS A 3 -13.67 11.20 13.81
CA LYS A 3 -13.59 9.75 14.07
C LYS A 3 -14.95 9.06 13.99
N ALA A 4 -16.01 9.72 14.47
CA ALA A 4 -17.38 9.21 14.38
C ALA A 4 -17.92 9.17 12.94
N ASP A 5 -17.49 10.10 12.08
CA ASP A 5 -17.83 10.05 10.66
C ASP A 5 -17.14 8.88 9.96
N ILE A 6 -15.87 8.62 10.31
CA ILE A 6 -15.10 7.48 9.80
C ILE A 6 -15.77 6.17 10.20
N ASP A 7 -16.09 5.97 11.49
CA ASP A 7 -16.73 4.74 11.94
C ASP A 7 -18.07 4.49 11.25
N ARG A 8 -18.91 5.51 11.16
CA ARG A 8 -20.20 5.42 10.47
C ARG A 8 -20.04 5.08 8.98
N GLY A 9 -19.06 5.71 8.31
CA GLY A 9 -18.78 5.44 6.90
C GLY A 9 -18.25 4.03 6.67
N LEU A 10 -17.34 3.55 7.52
CA LEU A 10 -16.82 2.18 7.43
C LEU A 10 -17.92 1.14 7.72
N ASP A 11 -18.78 1.37 8.71
CA ASP A 11 -19.93 0.50 8.99
C ASP A 11 -20.90 0.46 7.80
N GLU A 12 -21.17 1.62 7.18
CA GLU A 12 -22.02 1.69 5.99
C GLU A 12 -21.40 0.93 4.80
N LEU A 13 -20.11 1.12 4.52
CA LEU A 13 -19.42 0.45 3.41
C LEU A 13 -19.39 -1.07 3.63
N GLN A 14 -19.04 -1.52 4.83
CA GLN A 14 -19.05 -2.93 5.18
C GLN A 14 -20.46 -3.52 5.06
N GLY A 15 -21.50 -2.79 5.52
CA GLY A 15 -22.89 -3.20 5.39
C GLY A 15 -23.39 -3.32 3.94
N LYS A 16 -22.71 -2.66 2.99
CA LYS A 16 -22.95 -2.81 1.54
C LYS A 16 -22.12 -3.92 0.89
N GLY A 17 -21.28 -4.62 1.65
CA GLY A 17 -20.43 -5.71 1.17
C GLY A 17 -19.07 -5.26 0.63
N VAL A 18 -18.64 -4.03 0.90
CA VAL A 18 -17.29 -3.57 0.54
C VAL A 18 -16.27 -4.33 1.37
N SER A 19 -15.39 -5.08 0.70
CA SER A 19 -14.34 -5.91 1.32
C SER A 19 -12.94 -5.31 1.22
N SER A 20 -12.69 -4.43 0.25
CA SER A 20 -11.45 -3.64 0.15
C SER A 20 -11.75 -2.18 -0.17
N MET A 21 -10.86 -1.26 0.23
CA MET A 21 -10.96 0.14 -0.17
C MET A 21 -9.62 0.89 -0.08
N PHE A 22 -9.54 1.98 -0.84
CA PHE A 22 -8.49 2.99 -0.77
C PHE A 22 -8.81 4.02 0.32
N LEU A 23 -7.83 4.36 1.17
CA LEU A 23 -7.96 5.52 2.08
C LEU A 23 -7.67 6.84 1.37
N CYS A 24 -6.78 6.82 0.37
CA CYS A 24 -6.56 7.90 -0.58
C CYS A 24 -6.30 7.31 -1.96
N HIS A 25 -6.65 8.10 -2.97
CA HIS A 25 -6.51 7.74 -4.38
C HIS A 25 -5.66 8.81 -5.06
N LYS A 26 -6.21 9.56 -6.02
CA LYS A 26 -5.47 10.56 -6.79
C LYS A 26 -5.36 11.95 -6.13
N PHE A 27 -6.16 12.21 -5.09
CA PHE A 27 -6.12 13.48 -4.37
C PHE A 27 -5.74 13.30 -2.91
N ASP A 28 -4.86 14.19 -2.44
CA ASP A 28 -4.61 14.36 -1.03
C ASP A 28 -5.93 14.68 -0.33
N ASN A 29 -6.19 13.96 0.75
CA ASN A 29 -7.41 14.13 1.53
C ASN A 29 -7.07 14.25 3.04
N ALA A 30 -8.10 14.20 3.89
CA ALA A 30 -7.92 14.30 5.33
C ALA A 30 -7.20 13.07 5.96
N LEU A 31 -7.17 11.94 5.25
CA LEU A 31 -6.65 10.66 5.72
C LEU A 31 -5.22 10.41 5.25
N CYS A 32 -4.90 10.67 3.99
CA CYS A 32 -3.54 10.52 3.50
C CYS A 32 -3.16 11.43 2.34
N GLY A 33 -1.84 11.59 2.17
CA GLY A 33 -1.22 12.12 0.98
C GLY A 33 -1.05 11.05 -0.09
N VAL A 34 -1.01 11.48 -1.34
CA VAL A 34 -0.99 10.61 -2.52
C VAL A 34 0.39 10.53 -3.16
N ARG A 35 0.65 9.39 -3.80
CA ARG A 35 1.73 9.25 -4.77
C ARG A 35 1.31 10.01 -6.01
N TYR A 36 2.13 10.96 -6.42
CA TYR A 36 1.75 11.88 -7.48
C TYR A 36 1.59 11.18 -8.83
N ASP A 37 0.64 11.64 -9.64
CA ASP A 37 0.66 11.36 -11.07
C ASP A 37 1.78 12.20 -11.72
N GLU A 38 2.47 11.62 -12.70
CA GLU A 38 3.54 12.28 -13.44
C GLU A 38 3.08 12.75 -14.84
N GLY A 39 3.94 13.51 -15.52
CA GLY A 39 3.66 13.96 -16.88
C GLY A 39 2.41 14.84 -16.99
N THR A 40 1.75 14.78 -18.15
CA THR A 40 0.55 15.56 -18.44
C THR A 40 -0.65 15.12 -17.60
N ALA A 41 -0.76 13.82 -17.29
CA ALA A 41 -1.78 13.29 -16.37
C ALA A 41 -1.62 13.93 -14.99
N GLY A 42 -0.39 14.03 -14.49
CA GLY A 42 -0.04 14.74 -13.25
C GLY A 42 -0.57 16.17 -13.19
N LEU A 43 -0.46 16.92 -14.28
CA LEU A 43 -0.97 18.30 -14.33
C LEU A 43 -2.50 18.36 -14.23
N LEU A 44 -3.21 17.47 -14.94
CA LEU A 44 -4.67 17.34 -14.89
C LEU A 44 -5.17 16.92 -13.51
N VAL A 45 -4.50 15.94 -12.90
CA VAL A 45 -4.85 15.46 -11.57
C VAL A 45 -4.58 16.54 -10.53
N ASN A 46 -3.47 17.26 -10.61
CA ASN A 46 -3.16 18.35 -9.70
C ASN A 46 -4.14 19.55 -9.86
N ALA A 47 -4.62 19.79 -11.07
CA ALA A 47 -5.73 20.72 -11.31
C ALA A 47 -7.02 20.25 -10.61
N GLY A 48 -7.37 18.97 -10.74
CA GLY A 48 -8.50 18.36 -10.02
C GLY A 48 -8.36 18.43 -8.50
N GLN A 49 -7.15 18.23 -7.98
CA GLN A 49 -6.80 18.44 -6.58
C GLN A 49 -7.16 19.87 -6.14
N PHE A 50 -6.70 20.88 -6.88
CA PHE A 50 -7.01 22.28 -6.56
C PHE A 50 -8.51 22.56 -6.59
N LEU A 51 -9.21 22.10 -7.63
CA LEU A 51 -10.65 22.31 -7.77
C LEU A 51 -11.46 21.62 -6.67
N THR A 52 -10.98 20.48 -6.15
CA THR A 52 -11.68 19.68 -5.14
C THR A 52 -11.35 20.13 -3.72
N THR A 53 -10.09 20.50 -3.44
CA THR A 53 -9.60 20.76 -2.08
C THR A 53 -9.21 22.21 -1.83
N GLY A 54 -9.18 23.05 -2.86
CA GLY A 54 -8.70 24.43 -2.78
C GLY A 54 -7.19 24.58 -2.64
N THR A 55 -6.42 23.50 -2.79
CA THR A 55 -4.97 23.49 -2.63
C THR A 55 -4.33 22.70 -3.75
N TRP A 56 -3.20 23.14 -4.29
CA TRP A 56 -2.36 22.30 -5.13
C TRP A 56 -1.64 21.22 -4.31
N TRP A 57 -1.10 20.20 -4.97
CA TRP A 57 -0.09 19.35 -4.36
C TRP A 57 1.09 20.18 -3.84
N ASN A 58 1.69 19.71 -2.75
CA ASN A 58 2.79 20.38 -2.08
C ASN A 58 4.00 19.44 -1.91
N PRO A 59 4.63 18.99 -3.02
CA PRO A 59 5.79 18.10 -2.97
C PRO A 59 6.98 18.79 -2.28
N ALA A 60 7.69 18.03 -1.45
CA ALA A 60 9.01 18.40 -0.93
C ALA A 60 10.10 17.60 -1.65
N THR A 61 11.34 18.09 -1.66
CA THR A 61 12.49 17.25 -2.01
C THR A 61 12.65 16.15 -0.96
N CYS A 62 12.72 14.91 -1.39
CA CYS A 62 12.95 13.78 -0.48
C CYS A 62 14.26 13.92 0.29
N ARG A 63 14.28 13.45 1.53
CA ARG A 63 15.50 13.28 2.32
C ARG A 63 16.26 12.03 1.87
N GLU A 64 17.54 11.98 2.21
CA GLU A 64 18.37 10.81 1.92
C GLU A 64 17.77 9.55 2.56
N GLY A 65 17.64 8.48 1.77
CA GLY A 65 17.06 7.20 2.19
C GLY A 65 15.52 7.13 2.15
N GLU A 66 14.81 8.22 1.86
CA GLU A 66 13.36 8.15 1.69
C GLU A 66 12.97 7.48 0.37
N VAL A 67 11.91 6.67 0.43
CA VAL A 67 11.26 6.15 -0.79
C VAL A 67 10.51 7.30 -1.44
N ALA A 68 10.84 7.58 -2.69
CA ALA A 68 10.27 8.72 -3.43
C ALA A 68 8.87 8.44 -3.99
N ASP A 69 8.09 9.50 -4.09
CA ASP A 69 6.91 9.59 -4.94
C ASP A 69 7.31 9.96 -6.37
N ASN A 70 6.36 9.86 -7.32
CA ASN A 70 6.62 10.29 -8.69
C ASN A 70 6.84 11.81 -8.74
N THR A 71 7.54 12.28 -9.79
CA THR A 71 7.92 13.68 -9.88
C THR A 71 6.79 14.55 -10.45
N VAL A 72 6.30 15.47 -9.63
CA VAL A 72 5.37 16.52 -10.09
C VAL A 72 6.07 17.51 -11.02
N ILE A 73 5.43 17.80 -12.15
CA ILE A 73 5.83 18.89 -13.06
C ILE A 73 5.14 20.19 -12.60
N GLY A 74 5.89 21.28 -12.50
CA GLY A 74 5.37 22.62 -12.20
C GLY A 74 5.72 23.63 -13.31
N GLY A 75 5.17 24.83 -13.24
CA GLY A 75 5.50 25.93 -14.17
C GLY A 75 4.33 26.43 -15.04
N VAL A 76 4.57 26.65 -16.33
CA VAL A 76 3.58 27.23 -17.25
C VAL A 76 2.56 26.16 -17.66
N LEU A 77 1.26 26.48 -17.61
CA LEU A 77 0.21 25.59 -18.11
C LEU A 77 0.49 25.22 -19.59
N PRO A 78 0.57 23.92 -19.92
CA PRO A 78 0.48 23.49 -21.31
C PRO A 78 -0.85 23.96 -21.92
N SER A 79 -0.83 24.31 -23.21
CA SER A 79 -2.01 24.80 -23.93
C SER A 79 -3.20 23.83 -23.89
N GLU A 80 -2.91 22.55 -23.71
CA GLU A 80 -3.84 21.43 -23.64
C GLU A 80 -4.79 21.52 -22.45
N ILE A 81 -4.37 22.18 -21.36
CA ILE A 81 -5.14 22.30 -20.11
C ILE A 81 -5.50 23.74 -19.74
N ALA A 82 -5.05 24.70 -20.55
CA ALA A 82 -5.34 26.13 -20.37
C ALA A 82 -6.83 26.48 -20.48
N SER A 83 -7.64 25.59 -21.06
CA SER A 83 -9.09 25.73 -21.24
C SER A 83 -9.93 25.20 -20.07
N VAL A 84 -9.32 24.54 -19.06
CA VAL A 84 -10.06 23.98 -17.92
C VAL A 84 -10.61 25.12 -17.05
N PRO A 85 -11.94 25.26 -16.91
CA PRO A 85 -12.55 26.35 -16.14
C PRO A 85 -12.15 26.30 -14.66
N GLY A 86 -11.80 27.45 -14.09
CA GLY A 86 -11.51 27.59 -12.65
C GLY A 86 -10.04 27.38 -12.26
N LEU A 87 -9.14 27.12 -13.22
CA LEU A 87 -7.71 27.06 -12.92
C LEU A 87 -7.05 28.45 -12.86
N PRO A 88 -6.18 28.70 -11.87
CA PRO A 88 -5.29 29.86 -11.86
C PRO A 88 -4.39 29.88 -13.10
N ALA A 89 -4.05 31.08 -13.58
CA ALA A 89 -3.19 31.26 -14.76
C ALA A 89 -1.71 30.83 -14.57
N VAL A 90 -1.30 30.52 -13.33
CA VAL A 90 0.07 30.13 -12.98
C VAL A 90 0.00 28.89 -12.09
N LEU A 91 0.69 27.81 -12.47
CA LEU A 91 0.86 26.65 -11.60
C LEU A 91 1.95 26.90 -10.56
N PRO A 92 1.92 26.22 -9.41
CA PRO A 92 3.03 26.28 -8.48
C PRO A 92 4.34 25.83 -9.14
N VAL A 93 5.43 26.46 -8.70
CA VAL A 93 6.79 25.99 -8.98
C VAL A 93 7.19 25.06 -7.84
N TYR A 94 7.55 23.83 -8.20
CA TYR A 94 7.96 22.80 -7.24
C TYR A 94 9.49 22.78 -7.08
N PRO A 95 10.00 22.27 -5.94
CA PRO A 95 11.42 22.08 -5.75
C PRO A 95 12.00 21.06 -6.77
N LYS A 96 13.31 20.81 -6.69
CA LYS A 96 13.92 19.77 -7.52
C LYS A 96 13.56 18.40 -6.94
N GLY A 97 13.22 17.45 -7.83
CA GLY A 97 13.04 16.05 -7.45
C GLY A 97 14.33 15.36 -6.96
N PRO A 98 14.23 14.14 -6.40
CA PRO A 98 13.01 13.35 -6.23
C PRO A 98 12.01 13.98 -5.25
N HIS A 99 10.72 13.79 -5.52
CA HIS A 99 9.64 14.40 -4.74
C HIS A 99 9.06 13.42 -3.73
N CYS A 100 8.74 13.93 -2.56
CA CYS A 100 8.06 13.22 -1.48
C CYS A 100 6.86 14.05 -1.04
N ASN A 101 5.71 13.40 -0.89
CA ASN A 101 4.51 14.01 -0.35
C ASN A 101 4.64 14.12 1.17
N PRO A 102 4.73 15.34 1.73
CA PRO A 102 4.98 15.51 3.16
C PRO A 102 3.80 15.08 4.04
N ARG A 103 2.58 15.00 3.49
CA ARG A 103 1.33 14.73 4.23
C ARG A 103 1.34 13.35 4.88
N GLY A 104 1.81 12.31 4.17
CA GLY A 104 1.83 10.93 4.68
C GLY A 104 0.45 10.41 5.09
N LEU A 105 0.38 9.37 5.92
CA LEU A 105 -0.84 8.92 6.57
C LEU A 105 -1.09 9.80 7.80
N THR A 106 -2.23 10.47 7.88
CA THR A 106 -2.54 11.38 9.00
C THR A 106 -3.03 10.59 10.22
N GLU A 107 -3.16 11.23 11.39
CA GLU A 107 -3.78 10.58 12.56
C GLU A 107 -5.21 10.08 12.29
N LEU A 108 -5.98 10.78 11.46
CA LEU A 108 -7.29 10.32 11.02
C LEU A 108 -7.18 9.15 10.03
N GLY A 109 -6.17 9.15 9.17
CA GLY A 109 -5.84 8.01 8.30
C GLY A 109 -5.45 6.77 9.07
N GLU A 110 -4.61 6.89 10.10
CA GLU A 110 -4.28 5.78 11.00
C GLU A 110 -5.52 5.27 11.74
N TYR A 111 -6.40 6.17 12.19
CA TYR A 111 -7.67 5.80 12.80
C TYR A 111 -8.57 5.03 11.82
N ALA A 112 -8.69 5.51 10.58
CA ALA A 112 -9.47 4.84 9.54
C ALA A 112 -8.90 3.46 9.19
N LEU A 113 -7.58 3.35 9.03
CA LEU A 113 -6.89 2.09 8.77
C LEU A 113 -7.16 1.06 9.87
N ARG A 114 -7.03 1.45 11.14
CA ARG A 114 -7.35 0.57 12.28
C ARG A 114 -8.84 0.23 12.34
N GLY A 115 -9.69 1.15 11.90
CA GLY A 115 -11.12 0.93 11.71
C GLY A 115 -11.42 -0.13 10.65
N MET A 116 -10.66 -0.16 9.55
CA MET A 116 -10.75 -1.19 8.51
C MET A 116 -10.27 -2.55 9.02
N ILE A 117 -9.13 -2.59 9.73
CA ILE A 117 -8.60 -3.81 10.35
C ILE A 117 -9.62 -4.42 11.31
N LYS A 118 -10.26 -3.61 12.16
CA LYS A 118 -11.32 -4.06 13.09
C LYS A 118 -12.52 -4.70 12.37
N ARG A 119 -12.73 -4.34 11.11
CA ARG A 119 -13.84 -4.79 10.27
C ARG A 119 -13.42 -5.86 9.24
N ASN A 120 -12.19 -6.36 9.33
CA ASN A 120 -11.64 -7.33 8.39
C ASN A 120 -11.79 -6.87 6.93
N MET A 121 -11.61 -5.56 6.69
CA MET A 121 -11.56 -4.98 5.34
C MET A 121 -10.12 -4.93 4.84
N MET A 122 -9.86 -5.41 3.63
CA MET A 122 -8.55 -5.30 2.98
C MET A 122 -8.25 -3.84 2.61
N VAL A 123 -6.98 -3.48 2.67
CA VAL A 123 -6.49 -2.11 2.50
C VAL A 123 -5.78 -2.01 1.16
N GLU A 124 -6.30 -1.19 0.26
CA GLU A 124 -5.63 -0.85 -0.98
C GLU A 124 -4.56 0.21 -0.70
N LEU A 125 -3.29 -0.15 -0.92
CA LEU A 125 -2.12 0.71 -0.69
C LEU A 125 -1.70 1.48 -1.94
N ASP A 126 -2.27 1.12 -3.09
CA ASP A 126 -2.10 1.85 -4.34
C ASP A 126 -2.51 3.32 -4.17
N HIS A 127 -1.79 4.19 -4.87
CA HIS A 127 -1.89 5.65 -4.84
C HIS A 127 -1.59 6.34 -3.50
N MET A 128 -1.44 5.63 -2.38
CA MET A 128 -0.88 6.24 -1.19
C MET A 128 0.52 6.77 -1.50
N SER A 129 0.87 7.95 -0.98
CA SER A 129 2.26 8.41 -1.07
C SER A 129 3.20 7.39 -0.46
N ALA A 130 4.45 7.35 -0.89
CA ALA A 130 5.44 6.43 -0.35
C ALA A 130 5.51 6.52 1.19
N LYS A 131 5.45 7.75 1.72
CA LYS A 131 5.37 7.99 3.16
C LYS A 131 4.08 7.44 3.81
N ALA A 132 2.93 7.60 3.16
CA ALA A 132 1.66 7.08 3.66
C ALA A 132 1.59 5.56 3.61
N ALA A 133 1.98 4.94 2.49
CA ALA A 133 2.07 3.50 2.30
C ALA A 133 3.04 2.86 3.30
N GLY A 134 4.22 3.46 3.50
CA GLY A 134 5.19 3.01 4.49
C GLY A 134 4.60 2.95 5.90
N ARG A 135 3.89 4.02 6.32
CA ARG A 135 3.23 4.05 7.64
C ARG A 135 2.04 3.10 7.73
N ALA A 136 1.26 2.93 6.65
CA ALA A 136 0.19 1.95 6.61
C ALA A 136 0.74 0.53 6.80
N LEU A 137 1.82 0.18 6.12
CA LEU A 137 2.50 -1.10 6.29
C LEU A 137 3.07 -1.28 7.70
N ASP A 138 3.61 -0.23 8.34
CA ASP A 138 4.05 -0.33 9.74
C ASP A 138 2.90 -0.77 10.66
N ILE A 139 1.70 -0.20 10.45
CA ILE A 139 0.50 -0.53 11.22
C ILE A 139 0.01 -1.95 10.89
N LEU A 140 -0.05 -2.31 9.62
CA LEU A 140 -0.50 -3.65 9.20
C LEU A 140 0.45 -4.73 9.72
N GLU A 141 1.76 -4.50 9.65
CA GLU A 141 2.76 -5.36 10.25
C GLU A 141 2.57 -5.42 11.76
N ALA A 142 2.45 -4.30 12.45
CA ALA A 142 2.26 -4.25 13.90
C ALA A 142 1.09 -5.13 14.37
N GLU A 143 0.00 -5.15 13.62
CA GLU A 143 -1.19 -5.97 13.89
C GLU A 143 -1.10 -7.40 13.31
N ALA A 144 -0.05 -7.71 12.55
CA ALA A 144 0.08 -8.94 11.74
C ALA A 144 -1.13 -9.17 10.83
N TYR A 145 -1.62 -8.09 10.23
CA TYR A 145 -2.83 -8.09 9.42
C TYR A 145 -2.53 -8.44 7.95
N PRO A 146 -3.15 -9.49 7.39
CA PRO A 146 -2.82 -9.97 6.04
C PRO A 146 -3.45 -9.15 4.91
N GLY A 147 -4.48 -8.35 5.20
CA GLY A 147 -5.30 -7.67 4.20
C GLY A 147 -4.64 -6.43 3.59
N ALA A 148 -3.46 -6.57 2.99
CA ALA A 148 -2.76 -5.54 2.24
C ALA A 148 -2.84 -5.82 0.73
N LEU A 149 -3.23 -4.82 -0.06
CA LEU A 149 -3.44 -4.95 -1.49
C LEU A 149 -2.71 -3.87 -2.31
N SER A 150 -2.28 -4.24 -3.52
CA SER A 150 -1.84 -3.34 -4.60
C SER A 150 -2.41 -3.87 -5.92
N THR A 151 -3.66 -3.53 -6.21
CA THR A 151 -4.49 -4.14 -7.26
C THR A 151 -4.32 -3.53 -8.65
N HIS A 152 -3.44 -2.56 -8.83
CA HIS A 152 -3.08 -2.00 -10.14
C HIS A 152 -1.74 -1.25 -10.12
N ASP A 153 -0.76 -1.77 -9.37
CA ASP A 153 0.68 -1.49 -9.50
C ASP A 153 1.13 -0.05 -9.19
N TRP A 154 0.44 0.64 -8.28
CA TRP A 154 0.80 2.00 -7.84
C TRP A 154 1.58 2.05 -6.53
N LEU A 155 1.63 0.96 -5.77
CA LEU A 155 2.50 0.82 -4.61
C LEU A 155 3.97 0.86 -5.06
N SER A 156 4.82 1.55 -4.30
CA SER A 156 6.26 1.53 -4.58
C SER A 156 6.82 0.11 -4.52
N THR A 157 7.60 -0.29 -5.52
CA THR A 157 8.30 -1.58 -5.56
C THR A 157 9.18 -1.83 -4.33
N ALA A 158 9.65 -0.77 -3.66
CA ALA A 158 10.40 -0.83 -2.40
C ALA A 158 9.61 -1.48 -1.24
N TYR A 159 8.28 -1.55 -1.36
CA TYR A 159 7.39 -2.10 -0.33
C TYR A 159 6.82 -3.47 -0.65
N MET A 160 7.12 -4.04 -1.82
CA MET A 160 6.55 -5.32 -2.24
C MET A 160 6.97 -6.49 -1.34
N ASP A 161 8.21 -6.46 -0.83
CA ASP A 161 8.67 -7.49 0.12
C ASP A 161 7.86 -7.48 1.43
N ARG A 162 7.45 -6.29 1.87
CA ARG A 162 6.62 -6.10 3.07
C ARG A 162 5.17 -6.53 2.82
N LEU A 163 4.61 -6.14 1.67
CA LEU A 163 3.26 -6.51 1.27
C LEU A 163 3.10 -8.03 1.21
N TYR A 164 3.99 -8.73 0.50
CA TYR A 164 3.94 -10.19 0.42
C TYR A 164 4.32 -10.86 1.75
N GLY A 165 5.19 -10.25 2.55
CA GLY A 165 5.51 -10.72 3.90
C GLY A 165 4.31 -10.75 4.86
N LEU A 166 3.28 -9.94 4.61
CA LEU A 166 2.02 -9.98 5.34
C LEU A 166 1.06 -11.07 4.84
N GLY A 167 1.33 -11.71 3.70
CA GLY A 167 0.36 -12.50 2.96
C GLY A 167 -0.59 -11.64 2.11
N GLY A 168 -0.18 -10.40 1.80
CA GLY A 168 -0.91 -9.50 0.90
C GLY A 168 -0.83 -9.94 -0.57
N PHE A 169 -1.62 -9.27 -1.41
CA PHE A 169 -1.71 -9.55 -2.84
C PHE A 169 -1.46 -8.31 -3.68
N ALA A 170 -0.77 -8.50 -4.81
CA ALA A 170 -0.53 -7.43 -5.75
C ALA A 170 -0.68 -7.92 -7.18
N THR A 171 -0.98 -6.99 -8.08
CA THR A 171 -1.09 -7.24 -9.51
C THR A 171 -0.22 -6.27 -10.27
N GLN A 172 0.21 -6.67 -11.46
CA GLN A 172 0.92 -5.79 -12.38
C GLN A 172 -0.07 -5.10 -13.31
N TYR A 173 0.30 -3.90 -13.73
CA TYR A 173 -0.57 -3.14 -14.59
C TYR A 173 -0.69 -3.80 -15.97
N GLY A 174 -1.89 -3.81 -16.55
CA GLY A 174 -2.20 -4.47 -17.83
C GLY A 174 -1.57 -3.81 -19.07
N HIS A 175 -0.24 -3.79 -19.12
CA HIS A 175 0.59 -3.23 -20.20
C HIS A 175 0.58 -4.10 -21.46
N THR A 176 1.39 -3.71 -22.46
CA THR A 176 1.67 -4.56 -23.62
C THR A 176 2.16 -5.94 -23.19
N ALA A 177 1.96 -6.96 -24.03
CA ALA A 177 2.38 -8.32 -23.72
C ALA A 177 3.89 -8.42 -23.41
N THR A 178 4.73 -7.66 -24.13
CA THR A 178 6.18 -7.60 -23.90
C THR A 178 6.53 -7.03 -22.54
N GLU A 179 5.94 -5.89 -22.17
CA GLU A 179 6.20 -5.23 -20.89
C GLU A 179 5.69 -6.07 -19.71
N PHE A 180 4.47 -6.58 -19.81
CA PHE A 180 3.86 -7.41 -18.77
C PHE A 180 4.63 -8.72 -18.55
N ALA A 181 5.08 -9.39 -19.63
CA ALA A 181 5.91 -10.58 -19.52
C ALA A 181 7.33 -10.29 -19.01
N THR A 182 7.82 -9.06 -19.18
CA THR A 182 9.10 -8.62 -18.60
C THR A 182 8.97 -8.46 -17.09
N GLN A 183 7.96 -7.72 -16.64
CA GLN A 183 7.64 -7.55 -15.21
C GLN A 183 7.36 -8.90 -14.52
N TRP A 184 6.69 -9.83 -15.22
CA TRP A 184 6.45 -11.19 -14.73
C TRP A 184 7.74 -11.91 -14.33
N ARG A 185 8.78 -11.79 -15.17
CA ARG A 185 10.11 -12.40 -14.93
C ARG A 185 10.88 -11.66 -13.84
N GLU A 186 10.84 -10.34 -13.85
CA GLU A 186 11.56 -9.50 -12.89
C GLU A 186 11.03 -9.65 -11.46
N THR A 187 9.72 -9.77 -11.30
CA THR A 187 9.07 -9.93 -10.00
C THR A 187 9.10 -11.36 -9.48
N LYS A 188 9.37 -12.35 -10.34
CA LYS A 188 9.32 -13.78 -10.00
C LYS A 188 10.13 -14.17 -8.76
N PRO A 189 11.39 -13.73 -8.56
CA PRO A 189 12.16 -14.13 -7.38
C PRO A 189 11.48 -13.75 -6.05
N LEU A 190 10.84 -12.57 -6.02
CA LEU A 190 10.13 -12.10 -4.85
C LEU A 190 8.82 -12.87 -4.64
N ARG A 191 8.11 -13.16 -5.73
CA ARG A 191 6.88 -13.96 -5.69
C ARG A 191 7.15 -15.40 -5.22
N ASP A 192 8.22 -16.01 -5.73
CA ASP A 192 8.66 -17.35 -5.32
C ASP A 192 9.07 -17.40 -3.83
N LYS A 193 9.67 -16.33 -3.29
CA LYS A 193 10.03 -16.22 -1.86
C LYS A 193 8.81 -16.39 -0.96
N TYR A 194 7.66 -15.88 -1.37
CA TYR A 194 6.43 -15.86 -0.57
C TYR A 194 5.36 -16.85 -1.06
N GLY A 195 5.60 -17.57 -2.16
CA GLY A 195 4.65 -18.53 -2.72
C GLY A 195 3.40 -17.88 -3.29
N VAL A 196 3.49 -16.64 -3.78
CA VAL A 196 2.38 -15.90 -4.37
C VAL A 196 2.44 -15.94 -5.89
N ALA A 197 1.29 -15.97 -6.55
CA ALA A 197 1.17 -16.05 -8.00
C ALA A 197 1.05 -14.65 -8.64
N TYR A 198 1.05 -14.61 -9.97
CA TYR A 198 0.99 -13.37 -10.75
C TYR A 198 -0.45 -12.93 -11.02
N GLY A 199 -0.72 -11.63 -10.94
CA GLY A 199 -2.05 -11.07 -11.24
C GLY A 199 -1.94 -9.85 -12.13
N TYR A 200 -3.07 -9.42 -12.70
CA TYR A 200 -3.14 -8.19 -13.50
C TYR A 200 -4.27 -7.27 -13.02
N GLY A 201 -4.02 -5.97 -13.09
CA GLY A 201 -4.98 -4.90 -12.83
C GLY A 201 -4.92 -3.89 -13.95
N THR A 202 -6.06 -3.58 -14.59
CA THR A 202 -6.05 -2.76 -15.81
C THR A 202 -6.36 -1.29 -15.60
N ASP A 203 -6.96 -0.91 -14.46
CA ASP A 203 -7.59 0.40 -14.26
C ASP A 203 -8.42 0.86 -15.49
N MET A 204 -9.00 -0.08 -16.25
CA MET A 204 -9.74 0.23 -17.47
C MET A 204 -11.02 0.98 -17.08
N ASN A 205 -11.31 2.08 -17.79
CA ASN A 205 -12.28 3.11 -17.44
C ASN A 205 -11.86 4.05 -16.29
N GLY A 206 -10.64 3.90 -15.77
CA GLY A 206 -9.96 4.88 -14.90
C GLY A 206 -9.11 5.87 -15.69
N PHE A 207 -7.99 6.30 -15.10
CA PHE A 207 -6.97 7.10 -15.80
C PHE A 207 -5.91 6.23 -16.47
N GLY A 208 -5.98 4.93 -16.22
CA GLY A 208 -5.17 3.92 -16.82
C GLY A 208 -5.43 3.69 -18.31
N GLY A 209 -4.35 3.53 -19.08
CA GLY A 209 -4.41 3.09 -20.47
C GLY A 209 -4.65 1.58 -20.60
N THR A 210 -5.07 1.15 -21.79
CA THR A 210 -5.21 -0.26 -22.12
C THR A 210 -4.00 -0.75 -22.93
N ALA A 211 -3.72 -2.05 -22.91
CA ALA A 211 -2.61 -2.62 -23.65
C ALA A 211 -2.68 -2.27 -25.15
N ALA A 212 -1.61 -1.69 -25.66
CA ALA A 212 -1.45 -1.38 -27.08
C ALA A 212 -1.30 -2.66 -27.93
N PRO A 213 -1.38 -2.57 -29.28
CA PRO A 213 -1.15 -3.72 -30.15
C PRO A 213 0.21 -4.39 -29.87
N PRO A 214 0.29 -5.74 -29.99
CA PRO A 214 1.50 -6.49 -29.69
C PRO A 214 2.61 -6.24 -30.70
N GLU A 215 3.86 -6.42 -30.26
CA GLU A 215 5.01 -6.57 -31.15
C GLU A 215 4.93 -7.88 -31.94
N ASP A 216 5.72 -8.01 -33.02
CA ASP A 216 5.64 -9.16 -33.94
C ASP A 216 5.80 -10.52 -33.24
N GLY A 217 6.64 -10.62 -32.19
CA GLY A 217 6.84 -11.85 -31.42
C GLY A 217 5.70 -12.22 -30.46
N ALA A 218 4.73 -11.33 -30.28
CA ALA A 218 3.59 -11.52 -29.39
C ALA A 218 2.24 -11.53 -30.15
N LYS A 219 2.27 -11.49 -31.49
CA LYS A 219 1.06 -11.58 -32.32
C LYS A 219 0.43 -12.96 -32.22
N ILE A 220 -0.91 -12.99 -32.23
CA ILE A 220 -1.69 -14.22 -32.10
C ILE A 220 -2.28 -14.64 -33.45
N SER A 221 -2.66 -15.91 -33.55
CA SER A 221 -3.41 -16.45 -34.70
C SER A 221 -4.79 -16.91 -34.25
N TYR A 222 -5.80 -16.65 -35.08
CA TYR A 222 -7.18 -17.10 -34.82
C TYR A 222 -7.51 -18.33 -35.69
N PRO A 223 -8.35 -19.26 -35.18
CA PRO A 223 -8.77 -19.34 -33.79
C PRO A 223 -7.63 -19.79 -32.87
N PHE A 224 -7.73 -19.45 -31.59
CA PHE A 224 -6.85 -20.00 -30.54
C PHE A 224 -7.68 -20.71 -29.45
N THR A 225 -7.03 -21.60 -28.70
CA THR A 225 -7.66 -22.32 -27.58
C THR A 225 -7.18 -21.74 -26.27
N GLY A 226 -8.10 -21.27 -25.43
CA GLY A 226 -7.85 -20.75 -24.10
C GLY A 226 -7.54 -21.84 -23.06
N VAL A 227 -7.27 -21.42 -21.83
CA VAL A 227 -6.84 -22.28 -20.72
C VAL A 227 -7.87 -23.34 -20.31
N ASP A 228 -9.15 -23.05 -20.52
CA ASP A 228 -10.29 -23.91 -20.19
C ASP A 228 -10.72 -24.79 -21.37
N GLY A 229 -10.00 -24.73 -22.51
CA GLY A 229 -10.35 -25.42 -23.74
C GLY A 229 -11.35 -24.67 -24.62
N THR A 230 -11.81 -23.48 -24.21
CA THR A 230 -12.68 -22.63 -25.05
C THR A 230 -11.92 -22.18 -26.29
N VAL A 231 -12.54 -22.29 -27.47
CA VAL A 231 -11.99 -21.83 -28.73
C VAL A 231 -12.45 -20.40 -28.98
N PHE A 232 -11.50 -19.49 -29.18
CA PHE A 232 -11.74 -18.07 -29.43
C PHE A 232 -11.43 -17.75 -30.89
N ASP A 233 -12.45 -17.27 -31.59
CA ASP A 233 -12.31 -16.51 -32.84
C ASP A 233 -12.15 -15.02 -32.53
N ARG A 234 -11.97 -14.19 -33.56
CA ARG A 234 -11.99 -12.74 -33.39
C ARG A 234 -13.27 -12.28 -32.70
N GLN A 235 -13.12 -11.42 -31.71
CA GLN A 235 -14.25 -10.87 -30.96
C GLN A 235 -15.16 -10.06 -31.90
N VAL A 236 -16.48 -10.28 -31.79
CA VAL A 236 -17.49 -9.52 -32.53
C VAL A 236 -18.43 -8.84 -31.55
N THR A 237 -18.61 -7.52 -31.68
CA THR A 237 -19.60 -6.74 -30.93
C THR A 237 -20.44 -5.92 -31.90
N GLY A 238 -21.74 -6.24 -31.99
CA GLY A 238 -22.61 -5.67 -33.01
C GLY A 238 -22.14 -6.08 -34.41
N GLU A 239 -21.88 -5.10 -35.28
CA GLU A 239 -21.37 -5.32 -36.64
C GLU A 239 -19.83 -5.25 -36.72
N ARG A 240 -19.15 -4.93 -35.61
CA ARG A 240 -17.69 -4.76 -35.58
C ARG A 240 -17.00 -6.07 -35.20
N THR A 241 -16.05 -6.48 -36.02
CA THR A 241 -15.06 -7.51 -35.70
C THR A 241 -13.76 -6.83 -35.29
N TRP A 242 -13.17 -7.26 -34.17
CA TRP A 242 -11.95 -6.69 -33.61
C TRP A 242 -10.73 -7.55 -33.96
N ASP A 243 -9.58 -6.91 -34.18
CA ASP A 243 -8.30 -7.60 -34.39
C ASP A 243 -7.27 -7.16 -33.34
N TYR A 244 -7.00 -8.03 -32.37
CA TYR A 244 -6.02 -7.77 -31.31
C TYR A 244 -4.65 -7.34 -31.85
N ASN A 245 -4.19 -7.95 -32.96
CA ASN A 245 -2.87 -7.65 -33.51
C ASN A 245 -2.78 -6.22 -34.09
N ALA A 246 -3.91 -5.61 -34.42
CA ALA A 246 -3.97 -4.24 -34.94
C ALA A 246 -4.42 -3.23 -33.89
N GLU A 247 -5.17 -3.66 -32.86
CA GLU A 247 -5.92 -2.77 -31.98
C GLU A 247 -5.56 -2.90 -30.49
N GLY A 248 -4.89 -3.98 -30.08
CA GLY A 248 -4.62 -4.26 -28.67
C GLY A 248 -5.90 -4.60 -27.91
N VAL A 249 -6.08 -4.01 -26.72
CA VAL A 249 -7.22 -4.29 -25.82
C VAL A 249 -8.14 -3.08 -25.65
N PRO A 250 -8.91 -2.68 -26.67
CA PRO A 250 -9.81 -1.53 -26.57
C PRO A 250 -11.00 -1.73 -25.62
N HIS A 251 -11.31 -2.97 -25.24
CA HIS A 251 -12.35 -3.31 -24.25
C HIS A 251 -12.11 -4.68 -23.62
N TYR A 252 -12.82 -5.01 -22.53
CA TYR A 252 -12.66 -6.25 -21.77
C TYR A 252 -12.82 -7.55 -22.58
N GLY A 253 -13.49 -7.49 -23.73
CA GLY A 253 -13.70 -8.65 -24.59
C GLY A 253 -12.43 -9.16 -25.27
N LEU A 254 -11.35 -8.37 -25.27
CA LEU A 254 -10.06 -8.68 -25.89
C LEU A 254 -9.01 -9.14 -24.85
N VAL A 255 -9.42 -9.29 -23.58
CA VAL A 255 -8.54 -9.84 -22.52
C VAL A 255 -8.10 -11.28 -22.84
N PRO A 256 -8.96 -12.20 -23.35
CA PRO A 256 -8.51 -13.52 -23.77
C PRO A 256 -7.41 -13.48 -24.84
N ASP A 257 -7.52 -12.57 -25.80
CA ASP A 257 -6.54 -12.34 -26.87
C ASP A 257 -5.20 -11.84 -26.32
N TRP A 258 -5.23 -10.94 -25.33
CA TRP A 258 -4.04 -10.49 -24.62
C TRP A 258 -3.39 -11.63 -23.82
N ILE A 259 -4.16 -12.47 -23.14
CA ILE A 259 -3.62 -13.66 -22.46
C ILE A 259 -2.99 -14.63 -23.48
N GLU A 260 -3.58 -14.77 -24.67
CA GLU A 260 -3.00 -15.57 -25.74
C GLU A 260 -1.69 -14.98 -26.28
N SER A 261 -1.61 -13.66 -26.32
CA SER A 261 -0.39 -12.93 -26.67
C SER A 261 0.73 -13.19 -25.68
N LEU A 262 0.41 -13.19 -24.38
CA LEU A 262 1.34 -13.59 -23.32
C LEU A 262 1.79 -15.04 -23.49
N ARG A 263 0.87 -15.97 -23.79
CA ARG A 263 1.19 -17.38 -24.05
C ARG A 263 2.14 -17.54 -25.24
N THR A 264 1.86 -16.82 -26.33
CA THR A 264 2.69 -16.84 -27.53
C THR A 264 4.10 -16.34 -27.25
N LEU A 265 4.21 -15.25 -26.48
CA LEU A 265 5.48 -14.59 -26.19
C LEU A 265 6.33 -15.34 -25.14
N ALA A 266 5.71 -15.86 -24.08
CA ALA A 266 6.40 -16.34 -22.88
C ALA A 266 6.10 -17.80 -22.51
N GLY A 267 5.26 -18.49 -23.30
CA GLY A 267 4.88 -19.89 -23.07
C GLY A 267 3.75 -20.05 -22.05
N SER A 268 3.41 -21.30 -21.72
CA SER A 268 2.29 -21.59 -20.80
C SER A 268 2.55 -21.10 -19.37
N ALA A 269 3.80 -21.01 -18.95
CA ALA A 269 4.16 -20.72 -17.56
C ALA A 269 3.59 -19.38 -17.04
N ILE A 270 3.55 -18.32 -17.86
CA ILE A 270 2.94 -17.05 -17.44
C ILE A 270 1.42 -17.18 -17.29
N VAL A 271 0.80 -17.99 -18.13
CA VAL A 271 -0.65 -18.21 -18.11
C VAL A 271 -1.05 -19.07 -16.91
N ASP A 272 -0.25 -20.10 -16.60
CA ASP A 272 -0.43 -20.94 -15.42
C ASP A 272 -0.29 -20.10 -14.12
N ASP A 273 0.68 -19.19 -14.10
CA ASP A 273 0.92 -18.26 -13.00
C ASP A 273 -0.23 -17.24 -12.85
N LEU A 274 -0.74 -16.70 -13.96
CA LEU A 274 -1.94 -15.85 -13.97
C LEU A 274 -3.18 -16.57 -13.46
N ALA A 275 -3.37 -17.84 -13.86
CA ALA A 275 -4.49 -18.65 -13.38
C ALA A 275 -4.39 -18.87 -11.85
N ALA A 276 -3.18 -19.07 -11.32
CA ALA A 276 -2.93 -19.17 -9.88
C ALA A 276 -3.08 -17.83 -9.14
N GLY A 277 -3.02 -16.68 -9.84
CA GLY A 277 -3.21 -15.35 -9.27
C GLY A 277 -4.52 -15.18 -8.52
N SER A 278 -5.61 -15.76 -9.03
CA SER A 278 -6.92 -15.73 -8.39
C SER A 278 -6.91 -16.42 -7.03
N GLU A 279 -6.23 -17.57 -6.92
CA GLU A 279 -6.07 -18.29 -5.66
C GLU A 279 -5.22 -17.49 -4.67
N SER A 280 -4.17 -16.81 -5.13
CA SER A 280 -3.36 -15.93 -4.26
C SER A 280 -4.18 -14.79 -3.67
N TYR A 281 -5.04 -14.15 -4.47
CA TYR A 281 -5.97 -13.14 -3.96
C TYR A 281 -6.97 -13.73 -2.95
N LEU A 282 -7.54 -14.90 -3.24
CA LEU A 282 -8.48 -15.57 -2.34
C LEU A 282 -7.84 -15.99 -1.02
N GLN A 283 -6.55 -16.34 -1.01
CA GLN A 283 -5.80 -16.61 0.21
C GLN A 283 -5.65 -15.35 1.08
N THR A 284 -5.29 -14.21 0.48
CA THR A 284 -5.25 -12.91 1.19
C THR A 284 -6.63 -12.56 1.73
N TRP A 285 -7.70 -12.69 0.93
CA TRP A 285 -9.05 -12.38 1.36
C TRP A 285 -9.55 -13.34 2.45
N GLY A 286 -9.32 -14.65 2.32
CA GLY A 286 -9.66 -15.64 3.33
C GLY A 286 -8.96 -15.36 4.67
N ALA A 287 -7.65 -15.14 4.63
CA ALA A 287 -6.86 -14.79 5.82
C ALA A 287 -7.33 -13.49 6.47
N THR A 288 -7.78 -12.52 5.67
CA THR A 288 -8.33 -11.25 6.17
C THR A 288 -9.70 -11.44 6.80
N SER A 289 -10.59 -12.20 6.16
CA SER A 289 -11.95 -12.43 6.63
C SER A 289 -11.97 -13.15 7.97
N ASP A 290 -11.06 -14.11 8.15
CA ASP A 290 -10.91 -14.90 9.38
C ASP A 290 -9.94 -14.24 10.39
N PHE A 291 -9.42 -13.05 10.09
CA PHE A 291 -8.44 -12.39 10.95
C PHE A 291 -8.99 -12.18 12.36
N GLN A 292 -8.20 -12.60 13.34
CA GLN A 292 -8.42 -12.33 14.76
C GLN A 292 -7.15 -11.66 15.31
N PRO A 293 -7.26 -10.47 15.92
CA PRO A 293 -6.11 -9.81 16.52
C PRO A 293 -5.42 -10.70 17.53
N GLY A 294 -4.08 -10.74 17.50
CA GLY A 294 -3.30 -11.39 18.54
C GLY A 294 -3.55 -10.76 19.91
N ALA A 295 -3.45 -11.56 20.98
CA ALA A 295 -3.54 -11.02 22.33
C ALA A 295 -2.35 -10.10 22.63
N ASN A 296 -2.61 -8.82 22.89
CA ASN A 296 -1.57 -7.90 23.36
C ASN A 296 -1.26 -8.17 24.83
N LEU A 297 -0.21 -8.97 25.07
CA LEU A 297 0.21 -9.40 26.39
C LEU A 297 0.65 -8.25 27.31
N ALA A 298 0.98 -7.08 26.75
CA ALA A 298 1.43 -5.93 27.53
C ALA A 298 0.27 -5.16 28.18
N ARG A 299 -0.95 -5.22 27.65
CA ARG A 299 -2.11 -4.43 28.12
C ARG A 299 -2.44 -4.62 29.60
N GLU A 300 -2.24 -5.83 30.12
CA GLU A 300 -2.54 -6.20 31.50
C GLU A 300 -1.28 -6.37 32.35
N ALA A 301 -0.11 -6.12 31.76
CA ALA A 301 1.18 -6.33 32.39
C ALA A 301 1.55 -5.18 33.33
N ILE A 302 2.64 -5.38 34.09
CA ILE A 302 3.21 -4.34 34.95
C ILE A 302 4.40 -3.72 34.23
N ALA A 303 4.32 -2.43 33.93
CA ALA A 303 5.44 -1.69 33.33
C ALA A 303 6.30 -0.99 34.39
N SER A 304 7.61 -1.07 34.22
CA SER A 304 8.62 -0.34 34.99
C SER A 304 9.70 0.21 34.07
N ALA A 305 10.48 1.17 34.54
CA ALA A 305 11.55 1.77 33.75
C ALA A 305 12.69 2.29 34.64
N SER A 306 13.87 2.50 34.06
CA SER A 306 15.03 3.07 34.76
C SER A 306 14.78 4.48 35.27
N SER A 307 13.96 5.24 34.55
CA SER A 307 13.58 6.60 34.90
C SER A 307 12.25 7.00 34.28
N THR A 308 11.79 8.18 34.63
CA THR A 308 10.60 8.80 34.06
C THR A 308 10.84 10.29 33.97
N GLU A 309 10.57 10.88 32.81
CA GLU A 309 10.54 12.32 32.62
C GLU A 309 9.51 12.93 33.57
N TRP A 310 9.90 13.98 34.28
CA TRP A 310 8.95 14.78 35.03
C TRP A 310 8.35 15.85 34.11
N ASN A 311 7.03 15.97 34.10
CA ASN A 311 6.30 17.00 33.39
C ASN A 311 5.15 17.52 34.26
N LEU A 312 4.88 18.82 34.21
CA LEU A 312 3.85 19.48 35.03
C LEU A 312 2.42 19.10 34.62
N LEU A 313 2.20 18.81 33.33
CA LEU A 313 0.86 18.64 32.74
C LEU A 313 0.59 17.23 32.24
N THR A 314 1.63 16.42 32.02
CA THR A 314 1.52 15.09 31.40
C THR A 314 2.13 14.02 32.29
N ASP A 315 1.38 12.94 32.52
CA ASP A 315 1.89 11.75 33.20
C ASP A 315 2.63 10.87 32.19
N LEU A 316 3.95 10.72 32.36
CA LEU A 316 4.84 9.96 31.47
C LEU A 316 5.34 8.65 32.09
N LYS A 317 4.63 8.13 33.09
CA LYS A 317 4.98 6.89 33.80
C LYS A 317 4.98 5.66 32.88
N PRO A 318 5.72 4.60 33.23
CA PRO A 318 5.86 3.41 32.39
C PRO A 318 4.54 2.78 31.94
N GLY A 319 3.52 2.75 32.81
CA GLY A 319 2.19 2.19 32.49
C GLY A 319 1.51 2.85 31.29
N ARG A 320 1.89 4.07 30.93
CA ARG A 320 1.35 4.80 29.77
C ARG A 320 1.77 4.22 28.42
N ALA A 321 2.87 3.47 28.36
CA ALA A 321 3.30 2.82 27.13
C ALA A 321 2.53 1.52 26.83
N ILE A 322 1.79 0.99 27.81
CA ILE A 322 1.07 -0.29 27.71
C ILE A 322 -0.45 -0.16 27.93
N ASP A 323 -0.96 1.05 28.20
CA ASP A 323 -2.40 1.28 28.38
C ASP A 323 -3.21 1.22 27.08
N GLY A 324 -2.49 1.09 25.96
CA GLY A 324 -3.02 0.90 24.61
C GLY A 324 -3.79 2.10 24.08
N LYS A 325 -3.41 3.30 24.53
CA LYS A 325 -3.78 4.58 23.94
C LYS A 325 -2.54 5.18 23.29
N LEU A 326 -2.57 5.39 21.97
CA LEU A 326 -1.46 6.01 21.23
C LEU A 326 -1.22 7.49 21.58
N SER A 327 -2.16 8.11 22.31
CA SER A 327 -2.04 9.49 22.80
C SER A 327 -1.29 9.60 24.13
N THR A 328 -0.88 8.48 24.72
CA THR A 328 -0.12 8.43 25.97
C THR A 328 1.15 7.63 25.77
N ARG A 329 2.19 7.96 26.54
CA ARG A 329 3.50 7.31 26.42
C ARG A 329 4.29 7.37 27.70
N TRP A 330 5.31 6.53 27.77
CA TRP A 330 6.41 6.70 28.70
C TRP A 330 7.53 7.55 28.05
N ALA A 331 8.26 8.29 28.87
CA ALA A 331 9.49 8.97 28.47
C ALA A 331 10.54 8.83 29.56
N SER A 332 11.80 8.59 29.17
CA SER A 332 12.94 8.63 30.08
C SER A 332 13.28 10.07 30.46
N LYS A 333 14.07 10.26 31.53
CA LYS A 333 14.64 11.58 31.83
C LYS A 333 15.51 12.08 30.67
N TYR A 334 15.47 13.40 30.42
CA TYR A 334 16.33 14.05 29.44
C TYR A 334 17.82 13.71 29.66
N GLY A 335 18.51 13.40 28.56
CA GLY A 335 19.95 13.09 28.55
C GLY A 335 20.30 11.70 29.11
N GLN A 336 19.32 10.83 29.34
CA GLN A 336 19.58 9.44 29.70
C GLN A 336 19.53 8.53 28.48
N ASP A 337 20.71 8.25 27.92
CA ASP A 337 20.87 7.44 26.71
C ASP A 337 20.89 5.92 26.99
N ASP A 338 21.01 5.50 28.25
CA ASP A 338 21.03 4.10 28.70
C ASP A 338 19.71 3.65 29.35
N ALA A 339 18.62 4.37 29.08
CA ALA A 339 17.33 4.09 29.71
C ALA A 339 16.77 2.71 29.31
N TRP A 340 16.16 2.01 30.27
CA TRP A 340 15.46 0.75 30.04
C TRP A 340 13.98 0.87 30.38
N PHE A 341 13.18 0.10 29.65
CA PHE A 341 11.75 -0.09 29.87
C PHE A 341 11.47 -1.59 29.95
N GLN A 342 10.74 -2.02 30.98
CA GLN A 342 10.43 -3.41 31.25
C GLN A 342 8.93 -3.60 31.33
N VAL A 343 8.46 -4.70 30.73
CA VAL A 343 7.09 -5.19 30.85
C VAL A 343 7.13 -6.55 31.51
N GLU A 344 6.62 -6.64 32.73
CA GLU A 344 6.44 -7.88 33.47
C GLU A 344 5.06 -8.46 33.16
N LEU A 345 5.04 -9.54 32.37
CA LEU A 345 3.81 -10.25 32.01
C LEU A 345 3.24 -10.98 33.24
N LEU A 346 1.91 -11.11 33.29
CA LEU A 346 1.21 -11.76 34.41
C LEU A 346 1.52 -13.25 34.57
N SER A 347 2.04 -13.89 33.53
CA SER A 347 2.51 -15.28 33.53
C SER A 347 3.56 -15.47 32.43
N VAL A 348 4.34 -16.56 32.52
CA VAL A 348 5.26 -16.95 31.46
C VAL A 348 4.45 -17.31 30.20
N ARG A 349 4.69 -16.58 29.11
CA ARG A 349 3.97 -16.74 27.84
C ARG A 349 4.95 -16.71 26.66
N PRO A 350 4.69 -17.45 25.58
CA PRO A 350 5.41 -17.25 24.33
C PRO A 350 5.11 -15.85 23.79
N VAL A 351 6.14 -15.15 23.35
CA VAL A 351 6.05 -13.83 22.70
C VAL A 351 6.47 -14.01 21.25
N SER A 352 5.55 -13.81 20.32
CA SER A 352 5.81 -13.92 18.88
C SER A 352 6.36 -12.62 18.29
N LYS A 353 5.90 -11.48 18.81
CA LYS A 353 6.24 -10.15 18.29
C LYS A 353 6.28 -9.10 19.40
N VAL A 354 7.18 -8.14 19.23
CA VAL A 354 7.22 -6.91 20.00
C VAL A 354 7.14 -5.76 19.02
N THR A 355 6.12 -4.91 19.18
CA THR A 355 5.96 -3.65 18.43
C THR A 355 6.24 -2.50 19.38
N ILE A 356 7.06 -1.55 18.96
CA ILE A 356 7.34 -0.33 19.71
C ILE A 356 6.96 0.85 18.82
N GLU A 357 6.01 1.67 19.29
CA GLU A 357 5.62 2.91 18.64
C GLU A 357 6.37 4.07 19.31
N TRP A 358 7.12 4.83 18.52
CA TRP A 358 7.91 5.95 19.01
C TRP A 358 7.31 7.29 18.62
N GLU A 359 7.54 8.32 19.46
CA GLU A 359 7.42 9.70 19.02
C GLU A 359 8.64 10.14 18.22
N SER A 360 8.66 11.39 17.72
CA SER A 360 9.79 11.95 16.97
C SER A 360 11.12 11.92 17.72
N ALA A 361 11.09 11.86 19.06
CA ALA A 361 12.25 11.58 19.89
C ALA A 361 12.27 10.09 20.25
N TYR A 362 13.24 9.36 19.70
CA TYR A 362 13.34 7.91 19.82
C TYR A 362 14.77 7.43 20.00
N ALA A 363 14.91 6.21 20.53
CA ALA A 363 16.21 5.56 20.68
C ALA A 363 16.72 5.08 19.32
N ARG A 364 17.88 5.60 18.88
CA ARG A 364 18.54 5.19 17.62
C ARG A 364 18.96 3.72 17.61
N GLN A 365 19.26 3.19 18.79
CA GLN A 365 19.70 1.82 19.01
C GLN A 365 19.02 1.29 20.26
N TYR A 366 18.50 0.08 20.18
CA TYR A 366 17.91 -0.59 21.33
C TYR A 366 18.10 -2.10 21.24
N ARG A 367 17.96 -2.78 22.38
CA ARG A 367 18.02 -4.23 22.49
C ARG A 367 16.73 -4.73 23.11
N VAL A 368 16.11 -5.72 22.48
CA VAL A 368 14.99 -6.45 23.07
C VAL A 368 15.54 -7.66 23.80
N GLN A 369 15.18 -7.78 25.07
CA GLN A 369 15.58 -8.89 25.92
C GLN A 369 14.36 -9.57 26.54
N THR A 370 14.49 -10.86 26.84
CA THR A 370 13.47 -11.63 27.57
C THR A 370 14.07 -12.21 28.84
N SER A 371 13.23 -12.41 29.86
CA SER A 371 13.61 -12.99 31.14
C SER A 371 12.46 -13.81 31.71
N LEU A 372 12.80 -14.88 32.44
CA LEU A 372 11.84 -15.69 33.19
C LEU A 372 11.77 -15.30 34.68
N ASP A 373 12.74 -14.52 35.17
CA ASP A 373 12.90 -14.21 36.59
C ASP A 373 13.10 -12.72 36.89
N GLY A 374 13.13 -11.87 35.85
CA GLY A 374 13.40 -10.44 35.94
C GLY A 374 14.84 -10.08 36.31
N LYS A 375 15.74 -11.06 36.43
CA LYS A 375 17.13 -10.90 36.89
C LYS A 375 18.13 -11.30 35.81
N GLN A 376 17.91 -12.43 35.16
CA GLN A 376 18.73 -12.92 34.06
C GLN A 376 18.02 -12.63 32.74
N TRP A 377 18.71 -11.89 31.87
CA TRP A 377 18.16 -11.42 30.60
C TRP A 377 18.88 -12.05 29.43
N ARG A 378 18.12 -12.56 28.47
CA ARG A 378 18.64 -13.09 27.21
C ARG A 378 18.34 -12.10 26.10
N ALA A 379 19.36 -11.74 25.32
CA ALA A 379 19.18 -10.91 24.14
C ALA A 379 18.41 -11.70 23.08
N TYR A 380 17.33 -11.11 22.56
CA TYR A 380 16.56 -11.67 21.45
C TYR A 380 16.90 -10.97 20.14
N ALA A 381 16.98 -9.63 20.15
CA ALA A 381 17.33 -8.84 18.97
C ALA A 381 18.13 -7.58 19.34
N LEU A 382 19.05 -7.20 18.46
CA LEU A 382 19.65 -5.86 18.38
C LEU A 382 18.94 -5.11 17.26
N SER A 383 18.39 -3.93 17.54
CA SER A 383 17.66 -3.14 16.56
C SER A 383 18.25 -1.74 16.42
N HIS A 384 18.20 -1.24 15.20
CA HIS A 384 18.47 0.15 14.83
C HIS A 384 17.16 0.72 14.28
N SER A 385 16.74 1.87 14.79
CA SER A 385 15.49 2.55 14.40
C SER A 385 15.67 3.41 13.15
#